data_AF-A0A6C0CM59-F1
#
_entry.id   AF-A0A6C0CM59-F1
#
_cell.length_a   1.000
_cell.length_b   1.000
_cell.length_c   1.000
_cell.angle_alpha   90.00
_cell.angle_beta   90.00
_cell.angle_gamma   90.00
#
_symmetry.space_group_name_H-M   'P 1'
#
loop_
_entity.id
_entity.type
_entity.pdbx_description
1 polymer ?
#
loop_
_entity_poly.entity_id
_entity_poly.type
_entity_poly.pdbx_seq_one_letter_code
_entity_poly.pdbx_strand_id
1 'polypeptide(L)'
;MPIATPQGTLDFKSVDKVTFVGASSNTVIDTTTGSLGVGVGVGGPTSNLHVVGDALITGNVVAGYLYGDGSNITGISSASNLQVVTDTGNVTSNTVQFTNATTGFVTTANIEVGGELTVSGDIQVSGLTIQTVSSSKTDTSIFAGTSVTDISGLSVTITPKFANSKILVSYDVNMGGKGRVYLRVKRVQGSSTSYFWSDQGSGGWTQSPGGGAATSTYAGTNTDTEVNGYPFKHLDNAGGLGSITYTVQGWTNHSVYNVCINRGFVDTSAAGHSGMGYWGRCVSSITAQEVCQ
;
A
#
# COMPACT_ATOMS: atom_id res chain seq x y z
N MET A 1 40.65 -75.60 44.29
CA MET A 1 41.28 -74.69 43.32
C MET A 1 40.22 -74.33 42.29
N PRO A 2 39.81 -73.06 42.12
CA PRO A 2 38.93 -72.70 41.02
C PRO A 2 39.69 -72.93 39.71
N ILE A 3 39.12 -73.76 38.82
CA ILE A 3 39.61 -73.91 37.44
C ILE A 3 39.49 -72.55 36.76
N ALA A 4 40.62 -72.03 36.31
CA ALA A 4 40.67 -70.84 35.46
C ALA A 4 39.95 -71.13 34.13
N THR A 5 39.22 -70.15 33.60
CA THR A 5 38.49 -70.21 32.33
C THR A 5 39.41 -70.65 31.18
N PRO A 6 39.10 -71.73 30.43
CA PRO A 6 39.86 -72.11 29.26
C PRO A 6 39.73 -71.06 28.15
N GLN A 7 40.88 -70.63 27.64
CA GLN A 7 41.05 -69.70 26.52
C GLN A 7 41.50 -70.54 25.29
N GLY A 8 40.99 -70.27 24.08
CA GLY A 8 41.29 -71.04 22.87
C GLY A 8 41.71 -70.15 21.68
N THR A 9 42.66 -70.64 20.88
CA THR A 9 43.22 -69.96 19.69
C THR A 9 42.50 -70.38 18.41
N LEU A 10 42.34 -69.42 17.50
CA LEU A 10 41.80 -69.57 16.15
C LEU A 10 42.98 -69.68 15.14
N ASP A 11 43.02 -70.71 14.29
CA ASP A 11 44.11 -70.97 13.32
C ASP A 11 43.57 -71.10 11.88
N PHE A 12 44.31 -70.57 10.89
CA PHE A 12 43.93 -70.49 9.48
C PHE A 12 45.12 -70.88 8.57
N LYS A 13 44.94 -71.83 7.64
CA LYS A 13 46.00 -72.28 6.69
C LYS A 13 45.56 -72.22 5.23
N SER A 14 46.46 -71.81 4.33
CA SER A 14 46.22 -71.53 2.89
C SER A 14 45.13 -70.50 2.61
N VAL A 15 45.19 -69.35 3.29
CA VAL A 15 44.20 -68.27 3.21
C VAL A 15 44.84 -66.97 2.71
N ASP A 16 44.12 -66.17 1.92
CA ASP A 16 44.62 -64.91 1.35
C ASP A 16 44.48 -63.69 2.31
N LYS A 17 43.79 -63.82 3.48
CA LYS A 17 43.60 -62.76 4.51
C LYS A 17 43.19 -63.30 5.90
N VAL A 18 43.73 -62.73 6.98
CA VAL A 18 43.28 -62.85 8.41
C VAL A 18 43.61 -61.55 9.17
N THR A 19 42.75 -61.04 10.10
CA THR A 19 42.92 -59.69 10.70
C THR A 19 42.36 -59.50 12.13
N PHE A 20 43.10 -59.83 13.22
CA PHE A 20 42.75 -59.40 14.62
C PHE A 20 43.98 -59.40 15.59
N VAL A 21 44.15 -58.32 16.40
CA VAL A 21 44.99 -58.04 17.63
C VAL A 21 46.55 -58.08 17.55
N GLY A 22 47.43 -57.19 18.10
CA GLY A 22 47.43 -55.96 18.93
C GLY A 22 48.87 -55.63 19.44
N ALA A 23 49.43 -54.42 19.30
CA ALA A 23 49.71 -53.48 20.41
C ALA A 23 49.37 -52.02 20.05
N SER A 24 49.08 -51.80 18.78
CA SER A 24 48.22 -50.71 18.35
C SER A 24 46.91 -51.34 17.83
N SER A 25 46.87 -52.27 16.86
CA SER A 25 45.60 -52.58 16.13
C SER A 25 44.79 -53.75 16.67
N ASN A 26 43.61 -53.52 17.25
CA ASN A 26 42.66 -54.58 17.60
C ASN A 26 41.39 -54.39 16.79
N THR A 27 41.00 -55.39 16.01
CA THR A 27 39.59 -55.60 15.82
C THR A 27 39.07 -56.33 17.06
N VAL A 28 38.21 -55.71 17.87
CA VAL A 28 37.69 -56.31 19.12
C VAL A 28 36.29 -56.86 18.83
N ILE A 29 36.08 -58.15 19.09
CA ILE A 29 34.74 -58.75 19.19
C ILE A 29 34.49 -58.90 20.70
N ASP A 30 33.79 -57.94 21.29
CA ASP A 30 33.40 -58.03 22.70
C ASP A 30 32.12 -58.85 22.80
N THR A 31 32.23 -60.09 23.27
CA THR A 31 31.09 -61.01 23.43
C THR A 31 30.25 -60.74 24.68
N THR A 32 30.71 -59.86 25.57
CA THR A 32 29.98 -59.42 26.77
C THR A 32 29.08 -58.23 26.45
N THR A 33 29.54 -57.31 25.59
CA THR A 33 28.74 -56.14 25.14
C THR A 33 28.17 -56.29 23.73
N GLY A 34 28.54 -57.34 22.99
CA GLY A 34 28.06 -57.63 21.63
C GLY A 34 28.61 -56.69 20.54
N SER A 35 29.78 -56.09 20.74
CA SER A 35 30.31 -55.01 19.88
C SER A 35 31.52 -55.44 19.03
N LEU A 36 31.65 -54.85 17.83
CA LEU A 36 32.77 -54.99 16.89
C LEU A 36 33.45 -53.63 16.67
N GLY A 37 34.70 -53.45 17.12
CA GLY A 37 35.50 -52.25 16.81
C GLY A 37 36.66 -52.58 15.89
N VAL A 38 36.97 -51.78 14.86
CA VAL A 38 38.05 -52.04 13.87
C VAL A 38 39.09 -50.89 13.84
N GLY A 39 40.34 -51.19 14.23
CA GLY A 39 41.53 -50.46 13.76
C GLY A 39 42.33 -49.65 14.79
N VAL A 40 43.64 -49.92 14.87
CA VAL A 40 44.70 -49.04 15.40
C VAL A 40 46.11 -49.32 14.77
N GLY A 41 46.61 -48.62 13.74
CA GLY A 41 48.00 -48.82 13.25
C GLY A 41 49.09 -48.23 14.17
N VAL A 42 50.39 -48.42 13.91
CA VAL A 42 51.50 -47.75 14.67
C VAL A 42 51.57 -46.22 14.48
N GLY A 43 50.78 -45.67 13.55
CA GLY A 43 50.38 -44.25 13.47
C GLY A 43 48.85 -44.03 13.49
N GLY A 44 48.09 -45.07 13.84
CA GLY A 44 46.62 -45.12 13.92
C GLY A 44 45.86 -45.11 12.57
N PRO A 45 44.64 -45.66 12.45
CA PRO A 45 43.65 -45.03 11.60
C PRO A 45 43.40 -43.64 12.20
N THR A 46 43.15 -42.63 11.37
CA THR A 46 42.79 -41.31 11.89
C THR A 46 41.40 -41.30 12.55
N SER A 47 40.67 -42.43 12.58
CA SER A 47 39.32 -42.60 13.16
C SER A 47 39.03 -44.07 13.55
N ASN A 48 38.19 -44.30 14.57
CA ASN A 48 37.88 -45.62 15.18
C ASN A 48 37.13 -46.64 14.27
N LEU A 49 36.70 -46.22 13.07
CA LEU A 49 36.02 -47.04 12.06
C LEU A 49 36.32 -46.45 10.68
N HIS A 50 36.93 -47.22 9.77
CA HIS A 50 37.16 -46.83 8.37
C HIS A 50 36.39 -47.78 7.44
N VAL A 51 35.35 -47.28 6.79
CA VAL A 51 34.53 -48.02 5.81
C VAL A 51 34.93 -47.54 4.42
N VAL A 52 35.39 -48.44 3.55
CA VAL A 52 35.85 -48.11 2.18
C VAL A 52 34.66 -48.02 1.19
N GLY A 53 33.47 -48.48 1.60
CA GLY A 53 32.22 -48.40 0.84
C GLY A 53 31.07 -47.84 1.67
N ASP A 54 29.85 -48.32 1.40
CA ASP A 54 28.64 -47.82 2.07
C ASP A 54 28.47 -48.40 3.47
N ALA A 55 27.94 -47.58 4.38
CA ALA A 55 27.48 -48.00 5.69
C ALA A 55 25.94 -47.94 5.74
N LEU A 56 25.28 -49.09 5.87
CA LEU A 56 23.85 -49.15 6.17
C LEU A 56 23.65 -49.13 7.69
N ILE A 57 23.03 -48.09 8.20
CA ILE A 57 22.69 -47.93 9.61
C ILE A 57 21.18 -47.81 9.69
N THR A 58 20.51 -48.84 10.20
CA THR A 58 19.05 -48.87 10.31
C THR A 58 18.50 -48.10 11.51
N GLY A 59 19.39 -47.70 12.42
CA GLY A 59 19.10 -46.88 13.60
C GLY A 59 19.65 -45.46 13.49
N ASN A 60 19.97 -44.87 14.64
CA ASN A 60 20.48 -43.50 14.71
C ASN A 60 22.00 -43.44 14.55
N VAL A 61 22.49 -42.39 13.88
CA VAL A 61 23.90 -42.00 13.88
C VAL A 61 24.05 -40.82 14.84
N VAL A 62 24.86 -40.99 15.90
CA VAL A 62 25.23 -39.90 16.81
C VAL A 62 26.67 -39.50 16.48
N ALA A 63 26.84 -38.37 15.78
CA ALA A 63 28.14 -37.85 15.37
C ALA A 63 28.24 -36.36 15.72
N GLY A 64 29.43 -35.90 16.11
CA GLY A 64 29.66 -34.46 16.36
C GLY A 64 29.65 -33.63 15.07
N TYR A 65 30.03 -34.24 13.95
CA TYR A 65 30.00 -33.66 12.61
C TYR A 65 29.93 -34.79 11.57
N LEU A 66 29.30 -34.51 10.43
CA LEU A 66 29.38 -35.34 9.23
C LEU A 66 30.26 -34.60 8.23
N TYR A 67 31.28 -35.27 7.70
CA TYR A 67 32.14 -34.73 6.65
C TYR A 67 31.76 -35.38 5.32
N GLY A 68 31.22 -34.61 4.39
CA GLY A 68 30.69 -35.10 3.11
C GLY A 68 29.92 -34.01 2.38
N ASP A 69 29.40 -34.30 1.19
CA ASP A 69 28.60 -33.34 0.40
C ASP A 69 27.21 -33.06 0.99
N GLY A 70 26.70 -33.98 1.83
CA GLY A 70 25.40 -33.89 2.48
C GLY A 70 24.20 -33.87 1.52
N SER A 71 24.41 -34.10 0.22
CA SER A 71 23.42 -33.85 -0.84
C SER A 71 22.16 -34.71 -0.73
N ASN A 72 22.29 -35.88 -0.10
CA ASN A 72 21.21 -36.84 0.11
C ASN A 72 20.68 -36.88 1.55
N ILE A 73 21.10 -35.94 2.41
CA ILE A 73 20.55 -35.85 3.76
C ILE A 73 19.20 -35.14 3.70
N THR A 74 18.13 -35.94 3.65
CA THR A 74 16.74 -35.44 3.59
C THR A 74 16.17 -35.14 4.98
N GLY A 75 15.15 -34.28 5.05
CA GLY A 75 14.43 -34.01 6.31
C GLY A 75 15.13 -33.02 7.24
N ILE A 76 16.25 -32.45 6.81
CA ILE A 76 16.91 -31.31 7.47
C ILE A 76 16.82 -30.14 6.51
N SER A 77 16.26 -29.03 6.95
CA SER A 77 16.19 -27.78 6.18
C SER A 77 17.56 -27.09 6.16
N SER A 78 18.52 -27.73 5.50
CA SER A 78 19.84 -27.16 5.18
C SER A 78 19.67 -26.19 4.01
N ALA A 79 18.84 -25.17 4.19
CA ALA A 79 18.41 -24.32 3.10
C ALA A 79 19.55 -23.43 2.62
N SER A 80 20.06 -23.70 1.42
CA SER A 80 21.07 -22.88 0.76
C SER A 80 20.49 -21.54 0.27
N ASN A 81 19.16 -21.43 0.18
CA ASN A 81 18.44 -20.21 -0.15
C ASN A 81 16.99 -20.27 0.37
N LEU A 82 16.27 -19.15 0.23
CA LEU A 82 14.88 -19.03 0.70
C LEU A 82 13.89 -19.95 -0.04
N GLN A 83 14.17 -20.32 -1.31
CA GLN A 83 13.31 -21.21 -2.08
C GLN A 83 13.19 -22.58 -1.41
N VAL A 84 14.32 -23.16 -0.98
CA VAL A 84 14.32 -24.46 -0.28
C VAL A 84 13.50 -24.39 1.03
N VAL A 85 13.56 -23.26 1.73
CA VAL A 85 12.74 -23.03 2.93
C VAL A 85 11.26 -23.03 2.56
N THR A 86 10.87 -22.22 1.57
CA THR A 86 9.46 -22.06 1.20
C THR A 86 8.84 -23.31 0.59
N ASP A 87 9.63 -24.13 -0.10
CA ASP A 87 9.19 -25.43 -0.66
C ASP A 87 8.89 -26.46 0.44
N THR A 88 9.59 -26.36 1.57
CA THR A 88 9.39 -27.25 2.73
C THR A 88 8.26 -26.75 3.63
N GLY A 89 8.07 -25.43 3.70
CA GLY A 89 6.97 -24.78 4.44
C GLY A 89 7.25 -23.30 4.65
N ASN A 90 6.29 -22.44 4.28
CA ASN A 90 6.43 -20.98 4.29
C ASN A 90 5.60 -20.27 5.36
N VAL A 91 5.03 -21.00 6.32
CA VAL A 91 4.28 -20.45 7.45
C VAL A 91 5.23 -20.25 8.64
N THR A 92 5.22 -19.04 9.21
CA THR A 92 5.99 -18.70 10.41
C THR A 92 5.09 -17.98 11.42
N SER A 93 5.23 -18.32 12.70
CA SER A 93 4.62 -17.57 13.81
C SER A 93 5.47 -16.38 14.27
N ASN A 94 6.71 -16.30 13.79
CA ASN A 94 7.66 -15.25 14.13
C ASN A 94 7.60 -14.11 13.12
N THR A 95 7.95 -12.91 13.57
CA THR A 95 8.15 -11.75 12.69
C THR A 95 9.32 -11.97 11.74
N VAL A 96 9.09 -11.78 10.44
CA VAL A 96 10.14 -11.72 9.43
C VAL A 96 10.62 -10.28 9.32
N GLN A 97 11.90 -10.03 9.59
CA GLN A 97 12.50 -8.70 9.53
C GLN A 97 13.55 -8.62 8.41
N PHE A 98 13.39 -7.66 7.51
CA PHE A 98 14.39 -7.32 6.48
C PHE A 98 15.18 -6.10 6.94
N THR A 99 16.51 -6.21 7.00
CA THR A 99 17.41 -5.17 7.54
C THR A 99 18.32 -4.51 6.49
N ASN A 100 18.12 -4.81 5.20
CA ASN A 100 18.86 -4.15 4.13
C ASN A 100 18.55 -2.65 4.10
N ALA A 101 19.58 -1.81 4.19
CA ALA A 101 19.45 -0.36 4.33
C ALA A 101 18.91 0.36 3.07
N THR A 102 18.97 -0.28 1.90
CA THR A 102 18.56 0.33 0.62
C THR A 102 17.29 -0.32 0.09
N THR A 103 17.19 -1.65 0.12
CA THR A 103 16.05 -2.38 -0.43
C THR A 103 15.80 -3.65 0.37
N GLY A 104 14.83 -3.57 1.29
CA GLY A 104 14.46 -4.70 2.15
C GLY A 104 13.63 -5.79 1.46
N PHE A 105 12.77 -5.41 0.50
CA PHE A 105 11.84 -6.32 -0.15
C PHE A 105 11.60 -5.90 -1.60
N VAL A 106 11.67 -6.85 -2.54
CA VAL A 106 11.38 -6.65 -3.96
C VAL A 106 10.45 -7.76 -4.41
N THR A 107 9.37 -7.38 -5.10
CA THR A 107 8.50 -8.31 -5.81
C THR A 107 8.21 -7.74 -7.20
N THR A 108 8.02 -8.61 -8.17
CA THR A 108 7.58 -8.26 -9.53
C THR A 108 6.07 -8.41 -9.72
N ALA A 109 5.39 -8.97 -8.72
CA ALA A 109 3.95 -9.23 -8.72
C ALA A 109 3.26 -8.49 -7.56
N ASN A 110 1.97 -8.73 -7.41
CA ASN A 110 1.16 -8.13 -6.35
C ASN A 110 1.62 -8.59 -4.96
N ILE A 111 1.44 -7.71 -3.97
CA ILE A 111 1.52 -8.04 -2.55
C ILE A 111 0.10 -8.04 -2.00
N GLU A 112 -0.31 -9.13 -1.36
CA GLU A 112 -1.56 -9.19 -0.61
C GLU A 112 -1.24 -9.11 0.89
N VAL A 113 -1.82 -8.10 1.57
CA VAL A 113 -1.73 -7.95 3.02
C VAL A 113 -3.13 -8.15 3.58
N GLY A 114 -3.37 -9.30 4.20
CA GLY A 114 -4.70 -9.65 4.73
C GLY A 114 -5.14 -8.83 5.94
N GLY A 115 -4.23 -8.04 6.53
CA GLY A 115 -4.49 -7.14 7.65
C GLY A 115 -4.10 -5.70 7.33
N GLU A 116 -3.83 -4.92 8.38
CA GLU A 116 -3.38 -3.53 8.22
C GLU A 116 -1.94 -3.45 7.72
N LEU A 117 -1.70 -2.56 6.75
CA LEU A 117 -0.35 -2.17 6.32
C LEU A 117 0.01 -0.81 6.93
N THR A 118 0.94 -0.83 7.89
CA THR A 118 1.49 0.39 8.49
C THR A 118 2.81 0.75 7.81
N VAL A 119 2.86 1.90 7.14
CA VAL A 119 4.09 2.48 6.58
C VAL A 119 4.46 3.71 7.40
N SER A 120 5.59 3.64 8.12
CA SER A 120 6.06 4.75 8.97
C SER A 120 6.86 5.82 8.22
N GLY A 121 7.26 5.52 6.98
CA GLY A 121 7.95 6.45 6.08
C GLY A 121 7.06 6.89 4.91
N ASP A 122 7.69 7.34 3.83
CA ASP A 122 6.98 7.81 2.64
C ASP A 122 6.48 6.66 1.77
N ILE A 123 5.30 6.84 1.16
CA ILE A 123 4.75 5.96 0.12
C ILE A 123 4.92 6.67 -1.22
N GLN A 124 5.75 6.11 -2.11
CA GLN A 124 5.84 6.55 -3.50
C GLN A 124 5.09 5.56 -4.38
N VAL A 125 3.94 5.99 -4.90
CA VAL A 125 3.11 5.21 -5.82
C VAL A 125 2.73 6.15 -6.95
N SER A 126 2.80 5.72 -8.20
CA SER A 126 2.32 6.55 -9.31
C SER A 126 0.82 6.37 -9.49
N GLY A 127 0.07 7.46 -9.60
CA GLY A 127 -1.33 7.43 -10.03
C GLY A 127 -2.35 7.04 -8.97
N LEU A 128 -2.03 7.10 -7.67
CA LEU A 128 -2.98 6.80 -6.60
C LEU A 128 -3.61 8.07 -6.03
N THR A 129 -4.92 8.03 -5.80
CA THR A 129 -5.60 8.97 -4.91
C THR A 129 -5.46 8.50 -3.47
N ILE A 130 -4.73 9.27 -2.65
CA ILE A 130 -4.47 8.98 -1.23
C ILE A 130 -5.77 9.05 -0.41
N GLN A 131 -6.58 10.06 -0.69
CA GLN A 131 -7.91 10.21 -0.11
C GLN A 131 -8.78 11.09 -1.00
N THR A 132 -10.09 10.84 -0.95
CA THR A 132 -11.10 11.66 -1.62
C THR A 132 -12.10 12.11 -0.57
N VAL A 133 -12.34 13.41 -0.50
CA VAL A 133 -13.46 14.00 0.24
C VAL A 133 -14.35 14.75 -0.72
N SER A 134 -15.67 14.63 -0.55
CA SER A 134 -16.64 15.30 -1.40
C SER A 134 -17.85 15.77 -0.61
N SER A 135 -18.50 16.81 -1.11
CA SER A 135 -19.81 17.27 -0.65
C SER A 135 -20.74 17.43 -1.85
N SER A 136 -22.00 17.04 -1.67
CA SER A 136 -23.04 17.23 -2.68
C SER A 136 -24.13 18.18 -2.17
N LYS A 137 -24.55 19.09 -3.04
CA LYS A 137 -25.70 19.96 -2.83
C LYS A 137 -26.86 19.42 -3.66
N THR A 138 -27.88 18.90 -3.00
CA THR A 138 -29.07 18.31 -3.62
C THR A 138 -30.29 19.23 -3.59
N ASP A 139 -30.29 20.21 -2.68
CA ASP A 139 -31.29 21.26 -2.59
C ASP A 139 -30.99 22.40 -3.57
N THR A 140 -31.94 23.31 -3.71
CA THR A 140 -31.80 24.47 -4.58
C THR A 140 -31.67 25.75 -3.77
N SER A 141 -30.94 26.73 -4.30
CA SER A 141 -30.79 28.02 -3.62
C SER A 141 -30.86 29.17 -4.62
N ILE A 142 -31.44 30.28 -4.17
CA ILE A 142 -31.42 31.55 -4.87
C ILE A 142 -30.94 32.64 -3.92
N PHE A 143 -30.02 33.46 -4.40
CA PHE A 143 -29.59 34.66 -3.69
C PHE A 143 -29.26 35.76 -4.70
N ALA A 144 -29.36 37.01 -4.26
CA ALA A 144 -29.16 38.20 -5.09
C ALA A 144 -27.95 39.01 -4.63
N GLY A 145 -27.37 39.79 -5.53
CA GLY A 145 -26.41 40.82 -5.17
C GLY A 145 -25.01 40.65 -5.75
N THR A 146 -24.23 41.71 -5.58
CA THR A 146 -22.81 41.79 -6.01
C THR A 146 -21.84 41.30 -4.95
N SER A 147 -22.32 41.07 -3.72
CA SER A 147 -21.53 40.54 -2.62
C SER A 147 -21.22 39.06 -2.84
N VAL A 148 -19.94 38.70 -2.76
CA VAL A 148 -19.51 37.30 -2.84
C VAL A 148 -20.04 36.52 -1.65
N THR A 149 -20.75 35.43 -1.94
CA THR A 149 -21.40 34.59 -0.93
C THR A 149 -20.97 33.14 -1.08
N ASP A 150 -20.68 32.47 0.04
CA ASP A 150 -20.42 31.03 0.06
C ASP A 150 -21.70 30.27 -0.30
N ILE A 151 -21.60 29.29 -1.21
CA ILE A 151 -22.75 28.46 -1.56
C ILE A 151 -22.85 27.33 -0.54
N SER A 152 -23.88 27.39 0.30
CA SER A 152 -24.14 26.38 1.33
C SER A 152 -24.27 24.98 0.72
N GLY A 153 -23.57 24.01 1.30
CA GLY A 153 -23.48 22.62 0.83
C GLY A 153 -22.34 22.35 -0.15
N LEU A 154 -21.71 23.38 -0.72
CA LEU A 154 -20.57 23.27 -1.63
C LEU A 154 -19.27 23.71 -0.95
N SER A 155 -18.95 23.05 0.17
CA SER A 155 -17.70 23.20 0.89
C SER A 155 -17.17 21.84 1.31
N VAL A 156 -15.85 21.65 1.22
CA VAL A 156 -15.18 20.41 1.64
C VAL A 156 -13.87 20.75 2.35
N THR A 157 -13.53 19.98 3.38
CA THR A 157 -12.26 20.10 4.12
C THR A 157 -11.47 18.81 3.97
N ILE A 158 -10.20 18.94 3.57
CA ILE A 158 -9.25 17.84 3.45
C ILE A 158 -8.05 18.11 4.37
N THR A 159 -7.56 17.08 5.07
CA THR A 159 -6.33 17.16 5.88
C THR A 159 -5.24 16.36 5.16
N PRO A 160 -4.27 17.02 4.50
CA PRO A 160 -3.22 16.33 3.76
C PRO A 160 -2.49 15.31 4.63
N LYS A 161 -2.25 14.11 4.09
CA LYS A 161 -1.45 13.05 4.72
C LYS A 161 0.04 13.29 4.52
N PHE A 162 0.43 13.99 3.45
CA PHE A 162 1.82 14.37 3.20
C PHE A 162 1.94 15.87 2.91
N ALA A 163 2.98 16.50 3.45
CA ALA A 163 3.17 17.95 3.37
C ALA A 163 3.38 18.48 1.94
N ASN A 164 3.91 17.63 1.05
CA ASN A 164 4.20 17.90 -0.35
C ASN A 164 3.14 17.36 -1.32
N SER A 165 2.03 16.81 -0.82
CA SER A 165 0.94 16.32 -1.67
C SER A 165 0.38 17.41 -2.58
N LYS A 166 -0.20 16.98 -3.70
CA LYS A 166 -1.07 17.82 -4.50
C LYS A 166 -2.52 17.52 -4.15
N ILE A 167 -3.36 18.55 -4.22
CA ILE A 167 -4.80 18.41 -4.04
C ILE A 167 -5.48 18.76 -5.36
N LEU A 168 -6.07 17.76 -6.02
CA LEU A 168 -6.97 18.02 -7.15
C LEU A 168 -8.33 18.45 -6.58
N VAL A 169 -8.59 19.76 -6.62
CA VAL A 169 -9.89 20.31 -6.30
C VAL A 169 -10.73 20.41 -7.57
N SER A 170 -11.97 19.95 -7.49
CA SER A 170 -12.91 20.00 -8.60
C SER A 170 -14.32 20.30 -8.10
N TYR A 171 -15.12 20.92 -8.96
CA TYR A 171 -16.56 21.00 -8.74
C TYR A 171 -17.29 20.75 -10.05
N ASP A 172 -18.52 20.27 -9.94
CA ASP A 172 -19.53 20.29 -10.99
C ASP A 172 -20.73 21.05 -10.43
N VAL A 173 -20.90 22.30 -10.87
CA VAL A 173 -21.96 23.18 -10.38
C VAL A 173 -22.99 23.39 -11.46
N ASN A 174 -24.21 22.96 -11.18
CA ASN A 174 -25.38 23.24 -12.00
C ASN A 174 -25.95 24.59 -11.60
N MET A 175 -25.84 25.59 -12.46
CA MET A 175 -26.34 26.94 -12.20
C MET A 175 -27.24 27.45 -13.30
N GLY A 176 -28.22 28.25 -12.88
CA GLY A 176 -28.93 29.21 -13.70
C GLY A 176 -28.82 30.59 -13.05
N GLY A 177 -29.64 31.54 -13.50
CA GLY A 177 -29.70 32.84 -12.88
C GLY A 177 -30.28 33.92 -13.78
N LYS A 178 -30.35 35.13 -13.24
CA LYS A 178 -30.73 36.34 -13.98
C LYS A 178 -29.52 37.23 -14.08
N GLY A 179 -29.19 37.69 -15.28
CA GLY A 179 -28.01 38.50 -15.56
C GLY A 179 -26.73 37.68 -15.59
N ARG A 180 -25.59 38.33 -15.34
CA ARG A 180 -24.29 37.64 -15.27
C ARG A 180 -24.02 37.14 -13.86
N VAL A 181 -23.82 35.84 -13.75
CA VAL A 181 -23.49 35.09 -12.54
C VAL A 181 -22.05 34.60 -12.65
N TYR A 182 -21.35 34.60 -11.53
CA TYR A 182 -19.95 34.20 -11.42
C TYR A 182 -19.79 33.19 -10.30
N LEU A 183 -18.91 32.21 -10.52
CA LEU A 183 -18.44 31.30 -9.48
C LEU A 183 -16.94 31.46 -9.28
N ARG A 184 -16.46 31.12 -8.08
CA ARG A 184 -15.02 30.90 -7.78
C ARG A 184 -14.85 29.89 -6.66
N VAL A 185 -13.63 29.39 -6.48
CA VAL A 185 -13.28 28.56 -5.31
C VAL A 185 -12.46 29.37 -4.32
N LYS A 186 -12.94 29.48 -3.09
CA LYS A 186 -12.18 29.97 -1.94
C LYS A 186 -11.41 28.82 -1.31
N ARG A 187 -10.13 29.03 -1.02
CA ARG A 187 -9.25 28.13 -0.28
C ARG A 187 -8.91 28.77 1.05
N VAL A 188 -9.09 28.05 2.15
CA VAL A 188 -8.67 28.47 3.50
C VAL A 188 -7.77 27.41 4.10
N GLN A 189 -6.61 27.81 4.61
CA GLN A 189 -5.70 26.94 5.34
C GLN A 189 -5.09 27.71 6.51
N GLY A 190 -5.40 27.30 7.74
CA GLY A 190 -5.11 28.09 8.93
C GLY A 190 -5.79 29.48 8.84
N SER A 191 -5.02 30.55 9.02
CA SER A 191 -5.48 31.94 8.87
C SER A 191 -5.42 32.47 7.44
N SER A 192 -4.80 31.73 6.51
CA SER A 192 -4.60 32.18 5.13
C SER A 192 -5.81 31.86 4.27
N THR A 193 -6.26 32.86 3.50
CA THR A 193 -7.32 32.70 2.49
C THR A 193 -6.75 33.05 1.12
N SER A 194 -6.94 32.17 0.15
CA SER A 194 -6.66 32.41 -1.27
C SER A 194 -7.84 31.96 -2.13
N TYR A 195 -7.75 32.21 -3.43
CA TYR A 195 -8.85 31.91 -4.37
C TYR A 195 -8.28 31.33 -5.65
N PHE A 196 -9.03 30.43 -6.26
CA PHE A 196 -8.77 29.99 -7.63
C PHE A 196 -9.73 30.71 -8.57
N TRP A 197 -9.19 31.24 -9.65
CA TRP A 197 -9.90 31.85 -10.76
C TRP A 197 -9.36 31.30 -12.08
N SER A 198 -10.08 31.49 -13.19
CA SER A 198 -9.59 31.06 -14.50
C SER A 198 -8.27 31.76 -14.81
N ASP A 199 -7.22 30.98 -15.08
CA ASP A 199 -5.85 31.42 -15.30
C ASP A 199 -5.74 32.31 -16.55
N GLN A 200 -6.17 33.56 -16.47
CA GLN A 200 -5.77 34.59 -17.41
C GLN A 200 -4.40 35.07 -16.97
N GLY A 201 -3.38 34.64 -17.71
CA GLY A 201 -2.01 35.12 -17.59
C GLY A 201 -1.94 36.66 -17.55
N SER A 202 -0.77 37.16 -17.16
CA SER A 202 -0.38 38.51 -16.67
C SER A 202 -0.98 39.81 -17.28
N GLY A 203 -1.96 39.78 -18.19
CA GLY A 203 -2.62 40.95 -18.78
C GLY A 203 -4.15 40.88 -18.72
N GLY A 204 -4.74 40.79 -17.52
CA GLY A 204 -6.19 40.70 -17.33
C GLY A 204 -6.79 41.94 -16.67
N TRP A 205 -7.69 42.63 -17.38
CA TRP A 205 -8.48 43.76 -16.89
C TRP A 205 -9.15 43.46 -15.54
N THR A 206 -9.07 44.42 -14.61
CA THR A 206 -9.76 44.42 -13.32
C THR A 206 -11.27 44.25 -13.51
N GLN A 207 -11.79 43.02 -13.41
CA GLN A 207 -13.23 42.80 -13.47
C GLN A 207 -13.89 43.34 -12.19
N SER A 208 -14.52 44.51 -12.32
CA SER A 208 -15.24 45.27 -11.29
C SER A 208 -16.62 44.67 -10.93
N PRO A 209 -17.28 45.10 -9.84
CA PRO A 209 -16.80 45.51 -8.52
C PRO A 209 -17.18 44.47 -7.43
N GLY A 210 -16.27 44.24 -6.48
CA GLY A 210 -16.52 43.50 -5.23
C GLY A 210 -15.95 42.07 -5.16
N GLY A 211 -15.83 41.35 -6.28
CA GLY A 211 -15.57 39.89 -6.27
C GLY A 211 -14.31 39.35 -6.96
N GLY A 212 -13.57 40.13 -7.74
CA GLY A 212 -12.38 39.63 -8.46
C GLY A 212 -12.70 38.62 -9.57
N ALA A 213 -11.68 37.87 -10.02
CA ALA A 213 -11.79 36.93 -11.14
C ALA A 213 -12.57 35.64 -10.78
N ALA A 214 -13.25 35.06 -11.77
CA ALA A 214 -14.15 33.92 -11.63
C ALA A 214 -13.57 32.64 -12.26
N THR A 215 -14.00 31.46 -11.81
CA THR A 215 -13.71 30.15 -12.43
C THR A 215 -14.73 29.77 -13.49
N SER A 216 -15.97 30.25 -13.36
CA SER A 216 -17.05 29.99 -14.31
C SER A 216 -18.03 31.15 -14.33
N THR A 217 -18.72 31.33 -15.46
CA THR A 217 -19.75 32.37 -15.61
C THR A 217 -20.98 31.82 -16.31
N TYR A 218 -22.14 32.28 -15.88
CA TYR A 218 -23.43 32.03 -16.52
C TYR A 218 -24.05 33.39 -16.88
N ALA A 219 -24.71 33.49 -18.03
CA ALA A 219 -25.44 34.68 -18.44
C ALA A 219 -26.86 34.28 -18.78
N GLY A 220 -27.82 34.82 -18.03
CA GLY A 220 -29.23 34.50 -18.24
C GLY A 220 -30.17 35.68 -18.16
N THR A 221 -31.43 35.42 -18.49
CA THR A 221 -32.52 36.39 -18.50
C THR A 221 -33.50 36.16 -17.35
N ASN A 222 -34.50 37.03 -17.21
CA ASN A 222 -35.56 36.87 -16.22
C ASN A 222 -36.61 35.82 -16.60
N THR A 223 -36.47 35.16 -17.75
CA THR A 223 -37.37 34.11 -18.22
C THR A 223 -36.70 32.75 -18.34
N ASP A 224 -35.41 32.65 -18.02
CA ASP A 224 -34.65 31.42 -18.19
C ASP A 224 -35.14 30.33 -17.24
N THR A 225 -35.48 29.19 -17.81
CA THR A 225 -35.90 27.97 -17.12
C THR A 225 -34.81 26.89 -17.11
N GLU A 226 -33.73 27.10 -17.87
CA GLU A 226 -32.66 26.12 -18.07
C GLU A 226 -31.60 26.15 -16.96
N VAL A 227 -30.88 25.04 -16.83
CA VAL A 227 -29.76 24.87 -15.90
C VAL A 227 -28.58 24.32 -16.68
N ASN A 228 -27.42 24.95 -16.52
CA ASN A 228 -26.19 24.53 -17.18
C ASN A 228 -25.17 24.01 -16.15
N GLY A 229 -24.50 22.93 -16.50
CA GLY A 229 -23.40 22.36 -15.71
C GLY A 229 -22.09 23.06 -16.02
N TYR A 230 -21.40 23.51 -14.97
CA TYR A 230 -20.10 24.18 -15.06
C TYR A 230 -19.06 23.37 -14.29
N PRO A 231 -18.17 22.66 -15.00
CA PRO A 231 -17.08 21.94 -14.38
C PRO A 231 -15.90 22.87 -14.07
N PHE A 232 -15.15 22.53 -13.02
CA PHE A 232 -13.88 23.15 -12.67
C PHE A 232 -12.91 22.08 -12.17
N LYS A 233 -11.63 22.22 -12.53
CA LYS A 233 -10.52 21.42 -12.01
C LYS A 233 -9.30 22.29 -11.80
N HIS A 234 -8.64 22.14 -10.66
CA HIS A 234 -7.38 22.80 -10.37
C HIS A 234 -6.51 21.92 -9.47
N LEU A 235 -5.21 21.89 -9.77
CA LEU A 235 -4.23 21.14 -8.99
C LEU A 235 -3.49 22.09 -8.03
N ASP A 236 -3.89 22.04 -6.77
CA ASP A 236 -3.36 22.86 -5.68
C ASP A 236 -2.19 22.18 -4.95
N ASN A 237 -1.36 22.98 -4.27
CA ASN A 237 -0.35 22.48 -3.34
C ASN A 237 -0.95 22.30 -1.95
N ALA A 238 -0.68 21.16 -1.30
CA ALA A 238 -1.03 20.98 0.11
C ALA A 238 -0.37 22.06 0.99
N GLY A 239 0.90 22.39 0.72
CA GLY A 239 1.61 23.46 1.42
C GLY A 239 1.82 23.18 2.92
N GLY A 240 1.80 21.90 3.32
CA GLY A 240 1.87 21.45 4.71
C GLY A 240 0.74 20.48 5.09
N LEU A 241 0.73 20.07 6.36
CA LEU A 241 -0.24 19.11 6.91
C LEU A 241 -1.53 19.76 7.46
N GLY A 242 -1.60 21.09 7.45
CA GLY A 242 -2.77 21.81 7.96
C GLY A 242 -4.00 21.59 7.07
N SER A 243 -5.16 21.38 7.68
CA SER A 243 -6.42 21.19 6.95
C SER A 243 -6.71 22.35 5.99
N ILE A 244 -7.15 21.99 4.79
CA ILE A 244 -7.51 22.93 3.72
C ILE A 244 -9.01 22.81 3.49
N THR A 245 -9.71 23.94 3.56
CA THR A 245 -11.13 24.02 3.22
C THR A 245 -11.28 24.72 1.87
N TYR A 246 -11.96 24.04 0.95
CA TYR A 246 -12.36 24.60 -0.34
C TYR A 246 -13.86 24.86 -0.32
N THR A 247 -14.27 26.07 -0.71
CA THR A 247 -15.68 26.47 -0.73
C THR A 247 -16.00 27.14 -2.06
N VAL A 248 -17.06 26.70 -2.73
CA VAL A 248 -17.57 27.38 -3.93
C VAL A 248 -18.31 28.64 -3.48
N GLN A 249 -17.99 29.78 -4.10
CA GLN A 249 -18.65 31.05 -3.87
C GLN A 249 -19.35 31.52 -5.15
N GLY A 250 -20.43 32.30 -5.01
CA GLY A 250 -21.16 32.90 -6.12
C GLY A 250 -21.50 34.37 -5.90
N TRP A 251 -21.65 35.11 -6.99
CA TRP A 251 -22.14 36.50 -7.01
C TRP A 251 -22.64 36.89 -8.41
N THR A 252 -23.20 38.10 -8.52
CA THR A 252 -23.62 38.68 -9.79
C THR A 252 -22.99 40.05 -10.03
N ASN A 253 -23.05 40.58 -11.25
CA ASN A 253 -22.55 41.94 -11.53
C ASN A 253 -23.54 43.08 -11.23
N HIS A 254 -24.75 42.78 -10.75
CA HIS A 254 -25.75 43.80 -10.42
C HIS A 254 -26.59 43.39 -9.20
N SER A 255 -26.96 44.37 -8.38
CA SER A 255 -27.75 44.15 -7.15
C SER A 255 -29.11 43.44 -7.31
N VAL A 256 -29.70 43.43 -8.53
CA VAL A 256 -31.03 42.88 -8.80
C VAL A 256 -30.98 41.57 -9.60
N TYR A 257 -29.77 41.07 -9.80
CA TYR A 257 -29.47 39.80 -10.47
C TYR A 257 -29.35 38.69 -9.43
N ASN A 258 -29.54 37.46 -9.88
CA ASN A 258 -29.67 36.31 -9.00
C ASN A 258 -28.76 35.18 -9.45
N VAL A 259 -28.10 34.58 -8.47
CA VAL A 259 -27.46 33.27 -8.61
C VAL A 259 -28.50 32.21 -8.27
N CYS A 260 -28.69 31.24 -9.16
CA CYS A 260 -29.57 30.11 -8.94
C CYS A 260 -28.74 28.82 -9.01
N ILE A 261 -28.78 28.02 -7.95
CA ILE A 261 -28.05 26.74 -7.89
C ILE A 261 -29.06 25.59 -7.96
N ASN A 262 -28.76 24.60 -8.80
CA ASN A 262 -29.58 23.41 -9.06
C ASN A 262 -30.99 23.70 -9.58
N ARG A 263 -31.20 24.89 -10.19
CA ARG A 263 -32.49 25.36 -10.73
C ARG A 263 -32.30 26.49 -11.73
N GLY A 264 -33.27 26.64 -12.63
CA GLY A 264 -33.40 27.84 -13.47
C GLY A 264 -33.84 29.07 -12.67
N PHE A 265 -33.81 30.25 -13.29
CA PHE A 265 -34.31 31.48 -12.66
C PHE A 265 -35.82 31.43 -12.49
N VAL A 266 -36.53 31.13 -13.59
CA VAL A 266 -37.94 30.75 -13.55
C VAL A 266 -38.03 29.29 -13.16
N ASP A 267 -38.43 29.06 -11.92
CA ASP A 267 -38.63 27.73 -11.35
C ASP A 267 -39.99 27.68 -10.64
N THR A 268 -41.00 28.08 -11.42
CA THR A 268 -42.41 27.90 -11.11
C THR A 268 -42.90 26.65 -11.85
N SER A 269 -43.83 25.90 -11.25
CA SER A 269 -44.68 24.98 -11.99
C SER A 269 -45.21 25.71 -13.22
N ALA A 270 -44.96 25.22 -14.44
CA ALA A 270 -45.37 25.91 -15.66
C ALA A 270 -46.83 26.39 -15.54
N ALA A 271 -47.07 27.69 -15.73
CA ALA A 271 -48.42 28.23 -15.74
C ALA A 271 -49.21 27.53 -16.86
N GLY A 272 -50.11 26.62 -16.49
CA GLY A 272 -50.92 25.83 -17.42
C GLY A 272 -50.65 24.31 -17.45
N HIS A 273 -49.75 23.78 -16.63
CA HIS A 273 -49.61 22.32 -16.46
C HIS A 273 -50.06 21.88 -15.08
N SER A 274 -51.20 21.18 -15.06
CA SER A 274 -51.86 20.60 -13.90
C SER A 274 -50.96 19.58 -13.18
N GLY A 275 -50.07 20.08 -12.32
CA GLY A 275 -49.47 19.30 -11.25
C GLY A 275 -48.07 18.70 -11.49
N MET A 276 -47.40 18.94 -12.61
CA MET A 276 -46.00 18.50 -12.80
C MET A 276 -45.23 19.49 -13.69
N GLY A 277 -44.13 20.06 -13.20
CA GLY A 277 -43.18 20.77 -14.07
C GLY A 277 -42.22 21.72 -13.37
N TYR A 278 -41.20 21.17 -12.70
CA TYR A 278 -39.96 21.93 -12.46
C TYR A 278 -39.07 21.80 -13.70
N TRP A 279 -38.61 22.93 -14.23
CA TRP A 279 -37.68 22.93 -15.35
C TRP A 279 -36.26 22.76 -14.77
N GLY A 280 -35.71 21.55 -14.88
CA GLY A 280 -34.34 21.22 -14.48
C GLY A 280 -34.05 21.32 -12.98
N ARG A 281 -34.13 20.19 -12.25
CA ARG A 281 -33.51 20.03 -10.93
C ARG A 281 -32.24 19.20 -11.09
N CYS A 282 -31.15 19.69 -10.53
CA CYS A 282 -29.85 19.04 -10.65
C CYS A 282 -29.20 18.87 -9.27
N VAL A 283 -28.08 18.16 -9.24
CA VAL A 283 -27.21 18.07 -8.07
C VAL A 283 -25.88 18.72 -8.42
N SER A 284 -25.30 19.46 -7.50
CA SER A 284 -23.96 20.01 -7.65
C SER A 284 -23.02 19.34 -6.65
N SER A 285 -21.73 19.30 -6.93
CA SER A 285 -20.74 18.72 -6.02
C SER A 285 -19.43 19.49 -6.03
N ILE A 286 -18.70 19.37 -4.92
CA ILE A 286 -17.29 19.76 -4.82
C ILE A 286 -16.52 18.57 -4.25
N THR A 287 -15.36 18.28 -4.83
CA THR A 287 -14.49 17.17 -4.46
C THR A 287 -13.06 17.67 -4.32
N ALA A 288 -12.37 17.23 -3.26
CA ALA A 288 -10.94 17.37 -3.11
C ALA A 288 -10.30 15.98 -3.03
N GLN A 289 -9.34 15.72 -3.90
CA GLN A 289 -8.58 14.47 -3.92
C GLN A 289 -7.13 14.77 -3.59
N GLU A 290 -6.62 14.17 -2.53
CA GLU A 290 -5.18 14.18 -2.28
C GLU A 290 -4.54 13.15 -3.20
N VAL A 291 -3.57 13.59 -4.00
CA VAL A 291 -2.82 12.74 -4.91
C VAL A 291 -1.34 12.83 -4.53
N CYS A 292 -0.68 11.67 -4.57
CA CYS A 292 0.75 11.58 -4.36
C CYS A 292 1.48 12.29 -5.51
N GLN A 293 2.69 12.78 -5.20
CA GLN A 293 3.61 13.30 -6.21
C GLN A 293 4.47 12.18 -6.77
#